data_AF-A0A497BJK6-F1
#
_entry.id   AF-A0A497BJK6-F1
#
_cell.length_a   1.000
_cell.length_b   1.000
_cell.length_c   1.000
_cell.angle_alpha   90.00
_cell.angle_beta   90.00
_cell.angle_gamma   90.00
#
_symmetry.space_group_name_H-M   'P 1'
#
loop_
_entity.id
_entity.type
_entity.pdbx_description
1 polymer ?
#
loop_
_entity_poly.entity_id
_entity_poly.type
_entity_poly.pdbx_seq_one_letter_code
_entity_poly.pdbx_strand_id
1 'polypeptide(L)' 'EYVRDPALAQQFAVEVLPALSMTNIRLLLRAAMPLPQPTPEEAVVLVAEHFVNRTRSRASRLKRQIAVLKPNANAPP' A
#
# COMPACT_ATOMS: atom_id res chain seq x y z
N GLU A 1 -10.25 -4.69 -13.23
CA GLU A 1 -10.65 -5.97 -12.61
C GLU A 1 -9.70 -7.03 -13.12
N TYR A 2 -8.98 -7.76 -12.24
CA TYR A 2 -8.00 -8.76 -12.68
C TYR A 2 -8.70 -10.10 -12.92
N VAL A 3 -8.58 -10.65 -14.13
CA VAL A 3 -9.08 -11.98 -14.48
C VAL A 3 -8.25 -13.02 -13.73
N ARG A 4 -8.91 -13.91 -12.97
CA ARG A 4 -8.23 -15.00 -12.26
C ARG A 4 -7.86 -16.10 -13.23
N ASP A 5 -6.63 -16.59 -13.14
CA ASP A 5 -6.15 -17.72 -13.93
C ASP A 5 -6.85 -19.03 -13.50
N PRO A 6 -7.61 -19.70 -14.38
CA PRO A 6 -8.31 -20.94 -14.06
C PRO A 6 -7.36 -22.13 -13.81
N ALA A 7 -6.14 -22.11 -14.36
CA ALA A 7 -5.16 -23.18 -14.15
C ALA A 7 -4.63 -23.20 -12.70
N LEU A 8 -4.65 -22.04 -12.04
CA LEU A 8 -4.17 -21.87 -10.68
C LEU A 8 -5.03 -22.63 -9.66
N ALA A 9 -6.36 -22.67 -9.86
CA ALA A 9 -7.29 -23.43 -9.03
C ALA A 9 -7.02 -24.95 -9.09
N GLN A 10 -6.72 -25.47 -10.28
CA GLN A 10 -6.36 -26.87 -10.47
C GLN A 10 -5.02 -27.22 -9.83
N GLN A 11 -4.00 -26.36 -9.95
CA GLN A 11 -2.67 -26.59 -9.37
C GLN A 11 -2.70 -26.65 -7.84
N PHE A 12 -3.55 -25.84 -7.19
CA PHE A 12 -3.70 -25.83 -5.74
C PHE A 12 -4.79 -26.78 -5.22
N ALA A 13 -5.42 -27.57 -6.09
CA ALA A 13 -6.52 -28.48 -5.76
C ALA A 13 -7.65 -27.81 -4.94
N VAL A 14 -7.98 -26.55 -5.27
CA VAL A 14 -9.05 -25.78 -4.62
C VAL A 14 -10.10 -25.39 -5.65
N GLU A 15 -11.37 -25.66 -5.33
CA GLU A 15 -12.51 -25.34 -6.22
C GLU A 15 -12.67 -23.84 -6.49
N VAL A 16 -12.23 -23.00 -5.54
CA VAL A 16 -12.20 -21.53 -5.67
C VAL A 16 -10.91 -21.02 -5.04
N LEU A 17 -10.12 -20.25 -5.80
CA LEU A 17 -9.01 -19.50 -5.20
C LEU A 17 -9.61 -18.53 -4.17
N PRO A 18 -9.26 -18.59 -2.87
CA PRO A 18 -9.86 -17.70 -1.90
C PRO A 18 -9.64 -16.24 -2.32
N ALA A 19 -10.64 -15.40 -2.12
CA ALA A 19 -10.44 -13.95 -2.20
C ALA A 19 -9.53 -13.55 -1.03
N LEU A 20 -8.22 -13.65 -1.24
CA LEU A 20 -7.25 -13.36 -0.22
C LEU A 20 -7.29 -11.86 0.09
N SER A 21 -7.59 -11.53 1.33
CA SER A 21 -7.36 -10.16 1.81
C SER A 21 -5.87 -9.83 1.74
N MET A 22 -5.52 -8.53 1.69
CA MET A 22 -4.12 -8.11 1.80
C MET A 22 -3.44 -8.65 3.06
N THR A 23 -4.20 -8.91 4.13
CA THR A 23 -3.70 -9.55 5.35
C THR A 23 -3.30 -11.00 5.08
N ASN A 24 -4.13 -11.78 4.39
CA ASN A 24 -3.82 -13.17 4.04
C ASN A 24 -2.64 -13.25 3.07
N ILE A 25 -2.56 -12.34 2.09
CA ILE A 25 -1.43 -12.27 1.15
C ILE A 25 -0.12 -12.01 1.91
N ARG A 26 -0.09 -11.02 2.82
CA ARG A 26 1.10 -10.74 3.63
C ARG A 26 1.51 -11.91 4.50
N LEU A 27 0.55 -12.64 5.06
CA LEU A 27 0.82 -13.82 5.88
C LEU A 27 1.46 -14.93 5.05
N LEU A 28 0.87 -15.25 3.89
CA LEU A 28 1.42 -16.26 2.97
C LEU A 28 2.81 -15.87 2.45
N LEU A 29 3.02 -14.59 2.10
CA LEU A 29 4.33 -14.11 1.65
C LEU A 29 5.39 -14.24 2.74
N ARG A 30 5.08 -13.90 3.99
CA ARG A 30 6.00 -14.08 5.13
C ARG A 30 6.31 -15.55 5.41
N ALA A 31 5.35 -16.45 5.17
CA ALA A 31 5.53 -17.88 5.35
C ALA A 31 6.38 -18.51 4.23
N ALA A 32 6.17 -18.08 2.97
CA ALA A 32 6.93 -18.57 1.82
C ALA A 32 8.32 -17.92 1.68
N MET A 33 8.48 -16.68 2.16
CA MET A 33 9.72 -15.91 2.13
C MET A 33 9.92 -15.23 3.49
N PRO A 34 10.77 -15.77 4.38
CA PRO A 34 11.01 -15.13 5.66
C PRO A 34 11.59 -13.73 5.42
N LEU A 35 10.84 -12.71 5.82
CA LEU A 35 11.31 -11.33 5.74
C LEU A 35 12.40 -11.11 6.78
N PRO A 36 13.45 -10.32 6.46
CA PRO A 36 14.39 -9.86 7.46
C PRO A 36 13.63 -9.19 8.61
N GLN A 37 13.82 -9.69 9.83
CA GLN A 37 13.21 -9.14 11.02
C GLN A 37 14.14 -8.08 11.59
N PRO A 38 13.71 -6.80 11.64
CA PRO A 38 14.54 -5.75 12.23
C PRO A 38 14.70 -5.97 13.73
N THR A 39 15.81 -5.49 14.28
CA THR A 39 15.93 -5.33 15.74
C THR A 39 14.89 -4.31 16.24
N PRO A 40 14.58 -4.29 17.54
CA PRO A 40 13.68 -3.27 18.10
C PRO A 40 14.11 -1.83 17.75
N GLU A 41 15.42 -1.56 17.74
CA GLU A 41 15.98 -0.25 17.42
C GLU A 41 15.76 0.10 15.93
N GLU A 42 16.04 -0.84 15.04
CA GLU A 42 15.82 -0.68 13.59
C GLU A 42 14.33 -0.47 13.28
N ALA A 43 13.45 -1.20 13.97
CA ALA A 43 12.00 -1.05 13.84
C ALA A 43 11.54 0.34 14.26
N VAL A 44 12.07 0.88 15.37
CA VAL A 44 11.77 2.24 15.83
C VAL A 44 12.19 3.27 14.79
N VAL A 45 13.40 3.15 14.23
CA VAL A 45 13.90 4.05 13.18
C VAL A 45 12.99 4.02 11.96
N LEU A 46 12.61 2.82 11.49
CA LEU A 46 11.76 2.64 10.32
C LEU A 46 10.35 3.22 10.52
N VAL A 47 9.78 3.04 11.72
CA VAL A 47 8.48 3.63 12.07
C VAL A 47 8.56 5.16 12.13
N ALA A 48 9.62 5.72 12.73
CA ALA A 48 9.83 7.15 12.78
C ALA A 48 9.95 7.76 11.36
N GLU A 49 10.72 7.12 10.47
CA GLU A 49 10.85 7.52 9.07
C GLU A 49 9.48 7.52 8.36
N HIS A 50 8.68 6.47 8.55
CA HIS A 50 7.34 6.40 8.00
C HIS A 50 6.42 7.53 8.48
N PHE A 51 6.50 7.93 9.75
CA PHE A 51 5.71 9.06 10.24
C PHE A 51 6.13 10.39 9.62
N VAL A 52 7.43 10.62 9.45
CA VAL A 52 7.95 11.79 8.76
C VAL A 52 7.46 11.82 7.31
N ASN A 53 7.60 10.71 6.59
CA ASN A 53 7.17 10.59 5.19
C ASN A 53 5.65 10.78 5.05
N ARG A 54 4.86 10.23 5.98
CA ARG A 54 3.40 10.43 6.02
C ARG A 54 3.04 11.90 6.22
N THR A 55 3.70 12.58 7.14
CA THR A 55 3.45 14.00 7.42
C THR A 55 3.77 14.86 6.20
N ARG A 56 4.92 14.62 5.55
CA ARG A 56 5.32 15.30 4.31
C ARG A 56 4.32 15.04 3.17
N SER A 57 3.91 13.79 2.98
CA SER A 57 2.92 13.43 1.96
C SER A 57 1.58 14.13 2.20
N ARG A 58 1.11 14.17 3.45
CA ARG A 58 -0.14 14.84 3.81
C ARG A 58 -0.06 16.36 3.58
N ALA A 59 1.02 17.00 3.99
CA ALA A 59 1.24 18.43 3.74
C ALA A 59 1.26 18.76 2.24
N SER A 60 1.94 17.93 1.44
CA SER A 60 1.96 18.05 -0.02
C SER A 60 0.56 17.94 -0.63
N ARG A 61 -0.21 16.91 -0.24
CA ARG A 61 -1.60 16.71 -0.69
C ARG A 61 -2.50 17.89 -0.32
N LEU A 62 -2.37 18.40 0.92
CA LEU A 62 -3.14 19.56 1.37
C LEU A 62 -2.81 20.81 0.57
N LYS A 63 -1.52 21.08 0.31
CA LYS A 63 -1.09 22.20 -0.55
C LYS A 63 -1.68 22.09 -1.95
N ARG A 64 -1.69 20.88 -2.53
CA ARG A 64 -2.31 20.63 -3.83
C ARG A 64 -3.82 20.88 -3.79
N GLN A 65 -4.52 20.41 -2.76
CA GLN A 65 -5.96 20.67 -2.61
C GLN A 65 -6.26 22.16 -2.48
N ILE A 66 -5.49 22.91 -1.68
CA ILE A 66 -5.64 24.37 -1.55
C ILE A 66 -5.39 25.07 -2.88
N ALA A 67 -4.37 24.65 -3.64
CA ALA A 67 -4.08 25.21 -4.96
C ALA A 67 -5.19 24.93 -5.98
N VAL A 68 -5.84 23.77 -5.90
CA VAL A 68 -7.00 23.43 -6.75
C VAL A 68 -8.25 24.22 -6.35
N LEU A 69 -8.46 24.45 -5.05
CA LEU A 69 -9.65 25.15 -4.53
C LEU A 69 -9.57 26.68 -4.64
N LYS A 70 -8.37 27.26 -4.74
CA LYS A 70 -8.20 28.68 -5.05
C LYS A 70 -8.30 28.85 -6.58
N PRO A 71 -9.33 29.52 -7.11
CA PRO A 71 -9.39 29.83 -8.53
C PRO A 71 -8.16 30.67 -8.86
N ASN A 72 -7.48 30.33 -9.96
CA ASN A 72 -6.38 31.14 -10.46
C ASN A 72 -6.95 32.53 -10.76
N ALA A 73 -6.45 33.58 -10.11
CA ALA A 73 -6.94 34.96 -10.28
C ALA A 73 -6.77 35.50 -11.72
N ASN A 74 -6.12 34.71 -12.59
CA ASN A 74 -5.86 34.99 -13.99
C ASN A 74 -6.68 34.09 -14.95
N ALA A 75 -7.78 33.47 -14.51
CA ALA A 75 -8.69 32.78 -15.42
C ALA A 75 -9.39 33.82 -16.33
N PRO A 76 -9.29 33.71 -17.67
CA PRO A 76 -9.95 34.65 -18.57
C PRO A 76 -11.49 34.53 -18.44
N PRO A 77 -12.23 35.63 -18.73
CA PRO A 77 -13.68 35.71 -18.56
C PRO A 77 -14.46 34.74 -19.46
#